data_AF-A0A4Y3ISS4-F1
#
_entry.id   AF-A0A4Y3ISS4-F1
#
_cell.length_a   1.000
_cell.length_b   1.000
_cell.length_c   1.000
_cell.angle_alpha   90.00
_cell.angle_beta   90.00
_cell.angle_gamma   90.00
#
_symmetry.space_group_name_H-M   'P 1'
#
loop_
_entity.id
_entity.type
_entity.pdbx_description
1 polymer ?
#
loop_
_entity_poly.entity_id
_entity_poly.type
_entity_poly.pdbx_seq_one_letter_code
_entity_poly.pdbx_strand_id
1 'polypeptide(L)'
;MELLGGAATIIGLIYNFKSGRDAKSDREYHDFLNWLQENRYQNIRTQIEGNSELVRGVDGLLQENHDAVMSKLNFIEDSVAGIAAGLSGLSTIAHVIRPSAELSEQALRILKNFVESKASFILELKTLGGGGEGYMIAGGDRRSLGITEPIFVDDDFDALCRLGLITAGYNSSGSKKFTITRNAHKYVAQMNAK
;
A
#
# COMPACT_ATOMS: atom_id res chain seq x y z
N MET A 1 -0.57 17.44 20.77
CA MET A 1 -0.19 16.02 20.92
C MET A 1 -0.27 15.42 19.52
N GLU A 2 0.87 15.00 18.99
CA GLU A 2 1.10 14.69 17.56
C GLU A 2 0.28 13.44 17.14
N LEU A 3 -0.70 13.54 16.23
CA LEU A 3 -0.62 13.69 14.76
C LEU A 3 0.05 12.53 14.00
N LEU A 4 0.20 11.36 14.60
CA LEU A 4 -0.08 10.15 13.82
C LEU A 4 -1.58 10.06 13.60
N GLY A 5 -2.03 10.59 12.46
CA GLY A 5 -3.18 10.04 11.75
C GLY A 5 -4.53 10.71 11.95
N GLY A 6 -4.70 11.96 11.52
CA GLY A 6 -6.05 12.46 11.21
C GLY A 6 -6.72 11.53 10.18
N ALA A 7 -6.04 11.28 9.05
CA ALA A 7 -6.53 10.37 8.01
C ALA A 7 -6.65 8.91 8.48
N ALA A 8 -5.60 8.33 9.08
CA ALA A 8 -5.64 6.93 9.53
C ALA A 8 -6.70 6.68 10.62
N THR A 9 -6.87 7.62 11.56
CA THR A 9 -7.93 7.55 12.58
C THR A 9 -9.31 7.65 11.93
N ILE A 10 -9.54 8.63 11.05
CA ILE A 10 -10.83 8.79 10.37
C ILE A 10 -11.16 7.54 9.54
N ILE A 11 -10.21 7.02 8.76
CA ILE A 11 -10.38 5.80 7.96
C ILE A 11 -10.69 4.59 8.87
N GLY A 12 -9.95 4.41 9.96
CA GLY A 12 -10.20 3.33 10.91
C GLY A 12 -11.57 3.44 11.60
N LEU A 13 -12.02 4.65 11.90
CA LEU A 13 -13.35 4.89 12.46
C LEU A 13 -14.46 4.60 11.44
N ILE A 14 -14.26 4.96 10.17
CA ILE A 14 -15.18 4.62 9.08
C ILE A 14 -15.25 3.10 8.91
N TYR A 15 -14.10 2.40 8.97
CA TYR A 15 -14.06 0.94 8.93
C TYR A 15 -14.85 0.32 10.08
N ASN A 16 -14.60 0.75 11.32
CA ASN A 16 -15.32 0.26 12.50
C ASN A 16 -16.84 0.53 12.40
N PHE A 17 -17.23 1.70 11.89
CA PHE A 17 -18.62 2.04 11.66
C PHE A 17 -19.28 1.15 10.62
N LYS A 18 -18.65 0.95 9.44
CA LYS A 18 -19.21 0.17 8.34
C LYS A 18 -19.23 -1.33 8.62
N SER A 19 -18.19 -1.88 9.24
CA SER A 19 -18.09 -3.30 9.59
C SER A 19 -19.12 -3.76 10.62
N GLY A 20 -19.58 -2.86 11.49
CA GLY A 20 -20.58 -3.17 12.51
C GLY A 20 -22.04 -3.08 12.06
N ARG A 21 -22.31 -2.82 10.77
CA ARG A 21 -23.67 -2.59 10.25
C ARG A 21 -23.90 -3.25 8.90
N ASP A 22 -25.02 -3.97 8.77
CA ASP A 22 -25.57 -4.35 7.48
C ASP A 22 -26.19 -3.11 6.81
N ALA A 23 -25.85 -2.90 5.54
CA ALA A 23 -26.15 -1.67 4.80
C ALA A 23 -27.64 -1.37 4.65
N LYS A 24 -28.01 -0.09 4.85
CA LYS A 24 -29.03 0.73 4.15
C LYS A 24 -29.70 1.72 5.10
N SER A 25 -29.11 2.91 5.19
CA SER A 25 -29.77 4.11 5.70
C SER A 25 -29.48 5.24 4.72
N ASP A 26 -30.52 5.96 4.27
CA ASP A 26 -30.36 7.17 3.43
C ASP A 26 -29.66 8.31 4.19
N ARG A 27 -29.30 8.11 5.46
CA ARG A 27 -28.67 9.08 6.36
C ARG A 27 -27.34 8.59 6.94
N GLU A 28 -26.61 7.77 6.17
CA GLU A 28 -25.32 7.17 6.58
C GLU A 28 -24.32 8.18 7.19
N TYR A 29 -24.19 9.37 6.61
CA TYR A 29 -23.31 10.41 7.16
C TYR A 29 -23.75 10.92 8.55
N HIS A 30 -25.04 11.21 8.73
CA HIS A 30 -25.56 11.65 10.04
C HIS A 30 -25.46 10.53 11.07
N ASP A 31 -25.74 9.30 10.66
CA ASP A 31 -25.60 8.12 11.51
C ASP A 31 -24.16 7.91 11.96
N PHE A 32 -23.19 8.17 11.08
CA PHE A 32 -21.77 8.15 11.43
C PHE A 32 -21.40 9.23 12.43
N LEU A 33 -21.87 10.48 12.26
CA LEU A 33 -21.60 11.55 13.23
C LEU A 33 -22.19 11.24 14.61
N ASN A 34 -23.39 10.65 14.65
CA ASN A 34 -24.01 10.19 15.89
C ASN A 34 -23.21 9.07 16.54
N TRP A 35 -22.77 8.08 15.74
CA TRP A 35 -21.92 6.99 16.21
C TRP A 35 -20.59 7.50 16.79
N LEU A 36 -19.97 8.51 16.17
CA LEU A 36 -18.76 9.16 16.72
C LEU A 36 -19.03 9.78 18.09
N GLN A 37 -20.16 10.46 18.25
CA GLN A 37 -20.56 11.04 19.52
C GLN A 37 -20.78 9.98 20.60
N GLU A 38 -21.53 8.91 20.29
CA GLU A 38 -21.82 7.81 21.20
C GLU A 38 -20.53 7.11 21.68
N ASN A 39 -19.55 6.98 20.78
CA ASN A 39 -18.25 6.35 21.07
C ASN A 39 -17.18 7.33 21.55
N ARG A 40 -17.58 8.54 22.00
CA ARG A 40 -16.70 9.58 22.60
C ARG A 40 -15.62 10.14 21.66
N TYR A 41 -15.81 10.07 20.34
CA TYR A 41 -14.93 10.67 19.33
C TYR A 41 -15.32 12.11 18.96
N GLN A 42 -15.66 12.94 19.96
CA GLN A 42 -16.14 14.32 19.74
C GLN A 42 -15.12 15.21 19.02
N ASN A 43 -13.83 15.07 19.33
CA ASN A 43 -12.79 15.86 18.66
C ASN A 43 -12.71 15.56 17.15
N ILE A 44 -12.91 14.29 16.76
CA ILE A 44 -12.89 13.88 15.34
C ILE A 44 -14.14 14.40 14.64
N ARG A 45 -15.30 14.30 15.30
CA ARG A 45 -16.54 14.89 14.79
C ARG A 45 -16.37 16.39 14.49
N THR A 46 -15.88 17.16 15.45
CA THR A 46 -15.64 18.60 15.28
C THR A 46 -14.65 18.88 14.15
N GLN A 47 -13.63 18.05 13.97
CA GLN A 47 -12.67 18.18 12.86
C GLN A 47 -13.32 17.94 11.49
N ILE A 48 -14.19 16.92 11.38
CA ILE A 48 -14.92 16.63 10.14
C ILE A 48 -15.89 17.79 9.84
N GLU A 49 -16.75 18.15 10.79
CA GLU A 49 -17.76 19.21 10.61
C GLU A 49 -17.12 20.59 10.34
N GLY A 50 -15.92 20.84 10.89
CA GLY A 50 -15.17 22.08 10.69
C GLY A 50 -14.46 22.21 9.33
N ASN A 51 -14.49 21.19 8.47
CA ASN A 51 -13.81 21.20 7.17
C ASN A 51 -14.73 20.65 6.06
N SER A 52 -15.18 21.53 5.17
CA SER A 52 -16.13 21.19 4.08
C SER A 52 -15.59 20.20 3.05
N GLU A 53 -14.27 20.08 2.89
CA GLU A 53 -13.67 19.04 2.04
C GLU A 53 -13.73 17.67 2.72
N LEU A 54 -13.46 17.61 4.04
CA LEU A 54 -13.60 16.38 4.82
C LEU A 54 -15.06 15.94 4.89
N VAL A 55 -16.01 16.87 5.09
CA VAL A 55 -17.45 16.56 5.03
C VAL A 55 -17.78 15.87 3.71
N ARG A 56 -17.42 16.48 2.57
CA ARG A 56 -17.70 15.92 1.23
C ARG A 56 -17.03 14.57 1.01
N GLY A 57 -15.78 14.40 1.46
CA GLY A 57 -15.05 13.14 1.32
C GLY A 57 -15.65 12.01 2.15
N VAL A 58 -16.00 12.28 3.40
CA VAL A 58 -16.61 11.30 4.31
C VAL A 58 -18.02 10.94 3.86
N ASP A 59 -18.86 11.94 3.54
CA ASP A 59 -20.22 11.70 3.03
C ASP A 59 -20.19 10.91 1.72
N GLY A 60 -19.34 11.31 0.76
CA GLY A 60 -19.18 10.60 -0.51
C GLY A 60 -18.78 9.13 -0.34
N LEU A 61 -17.83 8.84 0.56
CA LEU A 61 -17.43 7.46 0.86
C LEU A 61 -18.56 6.68 1.53
N LEU A 62 -19.28 7.28 2.48
CA LEU A 62 -20.35 6.59 3.22
C LEU A 62 -21.59 6.31 2.36
N GLN A 63 -21.84 7.11 1.31
CA GLN A 63 -22.90 6.90 0.33
C GLN A 63 -22.63 5.75 -0.64
N GLU A 64 -21.38 5.29 -0.76
CA GLU A 64 -21.10 4.08 -1.53
C GLU A 64 -21.69 2.84 -0.85
N ASN A 65 -21.99 1.82 -1.65
CA ASN A 65 -22.47 0.55 -1.11
C ASN A 65 -21.41 -0.09 -0.19
N HIS A 66 -21.88 -0.86 0.79
CA HIS A 66 -21.02 -1.43 1.83
C HIS A 66 -19.85 -2.24 1.25
N ASP A 67 -20.09 -3.11 0.26
CA ASP A 67 -19.05 -3.96 -0.32
C ASP A 67 -17.94 -3.13 -1.00
N ALA A 68 -18.30 -2.06 -1.69
CA ALA A 68 -17.35 -1.15 -2.33
C ALA A 68 -16.49 -0.42 -1.29
N VAL A 69 -17.11 0.08 -0.21
CA VAL A 69 -16.38 0.73 0.89
C VAL A 69 -15.45 -0.26 1.58
N MET A 70 -15.95 -1.45 1.94
CA MET A 70 -15.15 -2.48 2.59
C MET A 70 -13.99 -2.95 1.72
N SER A 71 -14.18 -3.09 0.40
CA SER A 71 -13.11 -3.43 -0.53
C SER A 71 -12.00 -2.38 -0.53
N LYS A 72 -12.34 -1.08 -0.57
CA LYS A 72 -11.36 0.02 -0.48
C LYS A 72 -10.62 0.03 0.84
N LEU A 73 -11.31 -0.24 1.94
CA LEU A 73 -10.71 -0.22 3.28
C LEU A 73 -9.81 -1.44 3.54
N ASN A 74 -10.22 -2.63 3.09
CA ASN A 74 -9.39 -3.84 3.13
C ASN A 74 -8.11 -3.65 2.32
N PHE A 75 -8.21 -3.00 1.14
CA PHE A 75 -7.02 -2.65 0.35
C PHE A 75 -6.04 -1.75 1.13
N ILE A 76 -6.55 -0.77 1.89
CA ILE A 76 -5.72 0.10 2.73
C ILE A 76 -5.07 -0.72 3.84
N GLU A 77 -5.83 -1.58 4.52
CA GLU A 77 -5.32 -2.45 5.59
C GLU A 77 -4.20 -3.37 5.08
N ASP A 78 -4.41 -4.05 3.95
CA ASP A 78 -3.41 -4.90 3.31
C ASP A 78 -2.18 -4.10 2.89
N SER A 79 -2.37 -2.88 2.37
CA SER A 79 -1.26 -2.01 1.98
C SER A 79 -0.43 -1.55 3.18
N VAL A 80 -1.09 -1.20 4.29
CA VAL A 80 -0.44 -0.80 5.54
C VAL A 80 0.34 -1.97 6.12
N ALA A 81 -0.26 -3.17 6.14
CA ALA A 81 0.40 -4.38 6.60
C ALA A 81 1.63 -4.73 5.73
N GLY A 82 1.49 -4.70 4.40
CA GLY A 82 2.60 -4.98 3.48
C GLY A 82 3.77 -4.01 3.61
N ILE A 83 3.48 -2.72 3.81
CA ILE A 83 4.51 -1.72 4.12
C ILE A 83 5.13 -2.02 5.49
N ALA A 84 4.33 -2.23 6.53
CA ALA A 84 4.80 -2.46 7.89
C ALA A 84 5.65 -3.74 8.03
N ALA A 85 5.39 -4.77 7.22
CA ALA A 85 6.11 -6.05 7.24
C ALA A 85 7.62 -5.89 7.03
N GLY A 86 8.05 -4.97 6.15
CA GLY A 86 9.48 -4.72 5.92
C GLY A 86 10.12 -3.71 6.89
N LEU A 87 9.38 -3.16 7.85
CA LEU A 87 9.90 -2.18 8.82
C LEU A 87 10.22 -2.84 10.16
N SER A 88 11.46 -2.65 10.61
CA SER A 88 11.91 -3.11 11.94
C SER A 88 10.98 -2.58 13.05
N GLY A 89 10.60 -3.45 13.97
CA GLY A 89 9.70 -3.12 15.08
C GLY A 89 8.20 -3.12 14.74
N LEU A 90 7.82 -3.11 13.45
CA LEU A 90 6.43 -3.22 13.01
C LEU A 90 6.11 -4.56 12.33
N SER A 91 7.14 -5.29 11.87
CA SER A 91 6.98 -6.57 11.16
C SER A 91 6.18 -7.60 11.95
N THR A 92 6.45 -7.77 13.25
CA THR A 92 5.68 -8.70 14.10
C THR A 92 4.21 -8.31 14.20
N ILE A 93 3.91 -7.01 14.24
CA ILE A 93 2.52 -6.51 14.31
C ILE A 93 1.82 -6.79 12.98
N ALA A 94 2.47 -6.48 11.86
CA ALA A 94 1.94 -6.76 10.52
C ALA A 94 1.64 -8.26 10.34
N HIS A 95 2.58 -9.11 10.75
CA HIS A 95 2.46 -10.57 10.67
C HIS A 95 1.24 -11.11 11.42
N VAL A 96 1.03 -10.64 12.66
CA VAL A 96 -0.08 -11.12 13.50
C VAL A 96 -1.44 -10.67 12.95
N ILE A 97 -1.52 -9.48 12.37
CA ILE A 97 -2.80 -8.90 11.92
C ILE A 97 -3.17 -9.38 10.50
N ARG A 98 -2.20 -9.40 9.58
CA ARG A 98 -2.39 -9.73 8.16
C ARG A 98 -1.19 -10.53 7.62
N PRO A 99 -1.08 -11.83 7.97
CA PRO A 99 0.03 -12.67 7.50
C PRO A 99 0.14 -12.75 5.97
N SER A 100 -0.99 -12.65 5.27
CA SER A 100 -1.08 -12.75 3.80
C SER A 100 -0.73 -11.46 3.05
N ALA A 101 -0.55 -10.34 3.76
CA ALA A 101 -0.28 -9.04 3.14
C ALA A 101 1.22 -8.71 3.09
N GLU A 102 2.07 -9.56 3.66
CA GLU A 102 3.51 -9.32 3.77
C GLU A 102 4.19 -9.33 2.40
N LEU A 103 5.10 -8.38 2.20
CA LEU A 103 6.06 -8.47 1.10
C LEU A 103 7.01 -9.64 1.36
N SER A 104 7.26 -10.44 0.34
CA SER A 104 8.24 -11.52 0.43
C SER A 104 9.65 -10.96 0.69
N GLU A 105 10.52 -11.77 1.30
CA GLU A 105 11.94 -11.43 1.45
C GLU A 105 12.61 -11.18 0.09
N GLN A 106 12.16 -11.86 -0.97
CA GLN A 106 12.63 -11.60 -2.33
C GLN A 106 12.19 -10.21 -2.82
N ALA A 107 10.93 -9.82 -2.64
CA ALA A 107 10.43 -8.49 -3.01
C ALA A 107 11.17 -7.37 -2.28
N LEU A 108 11.39 -7.54 -0.97
CA LEU A 108 12.16 -6.59 -0.14
C LEU A 108 13.62 -6.47 -0.64
N ARG A 109 14.25 -7.60 -0.97
CA ARG A 109 15.62 -7.62 -1.50
C ARG A 109 15.71 -7.01 -2.90
N ILE A 110 14.77 -7.31 -3.79
CA ILE A 110 14.64 -6.70 -5.13
C ILE A 110 14.56 -5.17 -4.98
N LEU A 111 13.67 -4.69 -4.11
CA LEU A 111 13.44 -3.26 -3.89
C LEU A 111 14.70 -2.58 -3.34
N LYS A 112 15.32 -3.16 -2.32
CA LYS A 112 16.56 -2.64 -1.72
C LYS A 112 17.69 -2.55 -2.75
N ASN A 113 17.93 -3.63 -3.49
CA ASN A 113 18.95 -3.65 -4.54
C ASN A 113 18.65 -2.63 -5.64
N PHE A 114 17.37 -2.48 -6.03
CA PHE A 114 17.00 -1.49 -7.03
C PHE A 114 17.28 -0.06 -6.56
N VAL A 115 16.86 0.31 -5.35
CA VAL A 115 17.13 1.64 -4.76
C VAL A 115 18.63 1.91 -4.64
N GLU A 116 19.39 0.96 -4.10
CA GLU A 116 20.81 1.13 -3.85
C GLU A 116 21.66 1.16 -5.13
N SER A 117 21.20 0.51 -6.20
CA SER A 117 21.89 0.52 -7.50
C SER A 117 21.96 1.91 -8.14
N LYS A 118 21.10 2.85 -7.72
CA LYS A 118 20.89 4.17 -8.33
C LYS A 118 20.54 4.11 -9.82
N ALA A 119 20.02 2.98 -10.28
CA ALA A 119 19.62 2.78 -11.66
C ALA A 119 18.30 3.46 -11.99
N SER A 120 18.04 3.64 -13.28
CA SER A 120 16.83 4.33 -13.75
C SER A 120 15.62 3.40 -13.85
N PHE A 121 15.82 2.12 -14.20
CA PHE A 121 14.75 1.14 -14.34
C PHE A 121 15.27 -0.30 -14.27
N ILE A 122 14.36 -1.22 -13.97
CA ILE A 122 14.50 -2.66 -14.22
C ILE A 122 13.88 -2.96 -15.58
N LEU A 123 14.51 -3.84 -16.36
CA LEU A 123 14.03 -4.29 -17.66
C LEU A 123 13.90 -5.81 -17.70
N GLU A 124 12.76 -6.27 -18.20
CA GLU A 124 12.54 -7.66 -18.58
C GLU A 124 13.35 -8.00 -19.84
N LEU A 125 14.13 -9.06 -19.73
CA LEU A 125 14.90 -9.67 -20.78
C LEU A 125 14.13 -10.88 -21.31
N LYS A 126 13.49 -10.69 -22.45
CA LYS A 126 12.91 -11.78 -23.22
C LYS A 126 14.03 -12.55 -23.89
N THR A 127 14.37 -13.72 -23.36
CA THR A 127 15.34 -14.61 -24.00
C THR A 127 14.68 -15.33 -25.18
N LEU A 128 15.33 -15.27 -26.35
CA LEU A 128 14.93 -16.08 -27.51
C LEU A 128 15.30 -17.55 -27.21
N GLY A 129 14.34 -18.35 -26.75
CA GLY A 129 14.55 -19.79 -26.52
C GLY A 129 13.78 -20.45 -25.38
N GLY A 130 12.87 -19.74 -24.70
CA GLY A 130 11.97 -20.36 -23.71
C GLY A 130 12.61 -20.70 -22.35
N GLY A 131 13.85 -20.27 -22.11
CA GLY A 131 14.58 -20.45 -20.86
C GLY A 131 14.49 -19.23 -19.95
N GLY A 132 13.28 -18.88 -19.51
CA GLY A 132 13.03 -17.90 -18.44
C GLY A 132 13.05 -16.43 -18.86
N GLU A 133 12.09 -15.67 -18.34
CA GLU A 133 12.12 -14.21 -18.29
C GLU A 133 13.25 -13.81 -17.33
N GLY A 134 14.29 -13.16 -17.86
CA GLY A 134 15.36 -12.59 -17.04
C GLY A 134 15.00 -11.16 -16.65
N TYR A 135 15.47 -10.68 -15.52
CA TYR A 135 15.33 -9.26 -15.15
C TYR A 135 16.72 -8.66 -14.92
N MET A 136 16.95 -7.47 -15.47
CA MET A 136 18.19 -6.73 -15.25
C MET A 136 17.94 -5.31 -14.79
N ILE A 137 18.84 -4.82 -13.93
CA ILE A 137 18.91 -3.41 -13.60
C ILE A 137 19.60 -2.67 -14.76
N ALA A 138 18.92 -1.69 -15.34
CA ALA A 138 19.44 -0.87 -16.43
C ALA A 138 19.93 0.50 -15.92
N GLY A 139 21.24 0.70 -16.05
CA GLY A 139 21.96 1.84 -15.45
C GLY A 139 22.47 1.52 -14.05
N GLY A 140 23.05 2.52 -13.38
CA GLY A 140 23.58 2.36 -12.02
C GLY A 140 24.81 1.45 -11.94
N ASP A 141 24.99 0.79 -10.79
CA ASP A 141 26.15 -0.09 -10.51
C ASP A 141 26.02 -1.54 -11.02
N ARG A 142 24.93 -1.84 -11.75
CA ARG A 142 24.67 -3.14 -12.41
C ARG A 142 24.63 -4.35 -11.45
N ARG A 143 24.37 -4.13 -10.16
CA ARG A 143 24.18 -5.23 -9.20
C ARG A 143 23.01 -6.14 -9.61
N SER A 144 23.05 -7.38 -9.13
CA SER A 144 21.92 -8.32 -9.28
C SER A 144 20.71 -7.84 -8.48
N LEU A 145 19.51 -8.16 -8.97
CA LEU A 145 18.26 -7.98 -8.22
C LEU A 145 18.17 -8.91 -7.01
N GLY A 146 18.93 -10.01 -7.01
CA GLY A 146 18.87 -11.03 -5.96
C GLY A 146 17.61 -11.88 -6.04
N ILE A 147 17.13 -12.19 -7.25
CA ILE A 147 16.02 -13.14 -7.46
C ILE A 147 16.52 -14.55 -7.12
N THR A 148 15.85 -15.23 -6.19
CA THR A 148 16.15 -16.61 -5.74
C THR A 148 15.04 -17.60 -6.08
N GLU A 149 13.83 -17.09 -6.29
CA GLU A 149 12.60 -17.84 -6.58
C GLU A 149 11.98 -17.28 -7.87
N PRO A 150 12.49 -17.65 -9.06
CA PRO A 150 12.08 -17.05 -10.34
C PRO A 150 10.60 -17.24 -10.66
N ILE A 151 9.96 -18.29 -10.14
CA ILE A 151 8.53 -18.55 -10.37
C ILE A 151 7.61 -17.53 -9.68
N PHE A 152 8.09 -16.79 -8.68
CA PHE A 152 7.32 -15.81 -7.91
C PHE A 152 7.71 -14.35 -8.23
N VAL A 153 8.65 -14.13 -9.15
CA VAL A 153 9.17 -12.79 -9.44
C VAL A 153 8.10 -11.82 -9.93
N ASP A 154 7.13 -12.31 -10.71
CA ASP A 154 6.02 -11.48 -11.19
C ASP A 154 5.10 -11.08 -10.04
N ASP A 155 4.82 -11.99 -9.10
CA ASP A 155 4.02 -11.69 -7.89
C ASP A 155 4.74 -10.66 -7.00
N ASP A 156 6.06 -10.78 -6.85
CA ASP A 156 6.86 -9.79 -6.13
C ASP A 156 6.78 -8.40 -6.77
N PHE A 157 6.91 -8.32 -8.10
CA PHE A 157 6.79 -7.04 -8.81
C PHE A 157 5.37 -6.47 -8.72
N ASP A 158 4.35 -7.31 -8.81
CA ASP A 158 2.95 -6.90 -8.67
C ASP A 158 2.67 -6.38 -7.26
N ALA A 159 3.20 -7.02 -6.21
CA ALA A 159 3.09 -6.55 -4.84
C ALA A 159 3.79 -5.19 -4.65
N LEU A 160 5.01 -5.03 -5.17
CA LEU A 160 5.73 -3.75 -5.12
C LEU A 160 5.02 -2.65 -5.93
N CYS A 161 4.39 -2.97 -7.05
CA CYS A 161 3.57 -2.04 -7.83
C CYS A 161 2.31 -1.64 -7.07
N ARG A 162 1.61 -2.60 -6.46
CA ARG A 162 0.39 -2.39 -5.68
C ARG A 162 0.61 -1.44 -4.51
N LEU A 163 1.76 -1.55 -3.85
CA LEU A 163 2.17 -0.64 -2.76
C LEU A 163 2.73 0.71 -3.26
N GLY A 164 2.80 0.93 -4.58
CA GLY A 164 3.34 2.15 -5.18
C GLY A 164 4.83 2.35 -4.92
N LEU A 165 5.57 1.28 -4.65
CA LEU A 165 7.02 1.30 -4.43
C LEU A 165 7.76 1.29 -5.78
N ILE A 166 7.20 0.63 -6.78
CA ILE A 166 7.66 0.72 -8.17
C ILE A 166 6.46 1.00 -9.10
N THR A 167 6.76 1.31 -10.36
CA THR A 167 5.72 1.51 -11.40
C THR A 167 6.06 0.65 -12.60
N ALA A 168 5.10 -0.20 -12.99
CA ALA A 168 5.19 -1.00 -14.20
C ALA A 168 4.91 -0.15 -15.45
N GLY A 169 5.54 -0.54 -16.55
CA GLY A 169 5.35 0.01 -17.88
C GLY A 169 5.98 -0.90 -18.91
N TYR A 170 6.08 -0.43 -20.15
CA TYR A 170 6.66 -1.19 -21.24
C TYR A 170 7.66 -0.33 -22.02
N ASN A 171 8.71 -0.96 -22.54
CA ASN A 171 9.58 -0.30 -23.51
C ASN A 171 9.00 -0.39 -24.93
N SER A 172 9.70 0.18 -25.92
CA SER A 172 9.28 0.15 -27.33
C SER A 172 9.23 -1.26 -27.94
N SER A 173 9.88 -2.26 -27.34
CA SER A 173 9.82 -3.67 -27.77
C SER A 173 8.73 -4.48 -27.06
N GLY A 174 7.91 -3.85 -26.21
CA GLY A 174 6.85 -4.52 -25.45
C GLY A 174 7.36 -5.39 -24.30
N SER A 175 8.59 -5.18 -23.82
CA SER A 175 9.11 -5.81 -22.60
C SER A 175 8.69 -5.00 -21.37
N LYS A 176 8.33 -5.69 -20.28
CA LYS A 176 8.02 -5.08 -18.99
C LYS A 176 9.22 -4.25 -18.53
N LYS A 177 8.91 -3.08 -17.99
CA LYS A 177 9.87 -2.13 -17.44
C LYS A 177 9.33 -1.64 -16.11
N PHE A 178 10.17 -1.63 -15.08
CA PHE A 178 9.80 -1.11 -13.76
C PHE A 178 10.65 0.09 -13.38
N THR A 179 10.02 1.18 -12.94
CA THR A 179 10.70 2.40 -12.48
C THR A 179 10.50 2.60 -10.99
N ILE A 180 11.54 3.06 -10.29
CA ILE A 180 11.49 3.33 -8.86
C ILE A 180 10.63 4.55 -8.55
N THR A 181 9.87 4.55 -7.44
CA THR A 181 9.14 5.72 -6.97
C THR A 181 9.90 6.47 -5.88
N ARG A 182 9.50 7.72 -5.58
CA ARG A 182 10.01 8.44 -4.41
C ARG A 182 9.63 7.75 -3.09
N ASN A 183 8.52 7.04 -3.06
CA ASN A 183 8.08 6.31 -1.87
C ASN A 183 8.99 5.11 -1.61
N ALA A 184 9.42 4.40 -2.65
CA ALA A 184 10.44 3.36 -2.54
C ALA A 184 11.72 3.83 -1.85
N HIS A 185 12.26 4.98 -2.25
CA HIS A 185 13.46 5.54 -1.63
C HIS A 185 13.26 5.81 -0.13
N LYS A 186 12.13 6.42 0.24
CA LYS A 186 11.79 6.68 1.64
C LYS A 186 11.63 5.38 2.42
N TYR A 187 10.95 4.40 1.84
CA TYR A 187 10.69 3.10 2.45
C TYR A 187 12.00 2.35 2.74
N VAL A 188 12.88 2.20 1.75
CA VAL A 188 14.19 1.54 1.93
C VAL A 188 15.07 2.28 2.97
N ALA A 189 14.97 3.61 3.06
CA ALA A 189 15.65 4.35 4.11
C ALA A 189 15.14 3.99 5.53
N GLN A 190 13.83 3.78 5.69
CA GLN A 190 13.25 3.32 6.96
C GLN A 190 13.60 1.86 7.27
N MET A 191 13.64 0.99 6.26
CA MET A 191 14.08 -0.41 6.44
C MET A 191 15.52 -0.51 6.98
N ASN A 192 16.38 0.43 6.60
CA ASN A 192 17.78 0.48 7.02
C ASN A 192 17.99 1.29 8.31
N ALA A 193 16.96 1.95 8.85
CA ALA A 193 17.04 2.67 10.10
C ALA A 193 17.19 1.67 11.27
N LYS A 194 18.22 1.87 12.09
CA LYS A 194 18.48 1.06 13.29
C LYS A 194 17.84 1.70 14.51
#